data_AF-A0A9E0X4R2-F1
#
_entry.id   AF-A0A9E0X4R2-F1
#
_cell.length_a   1.000
_cell.length_b   1.000
_cell.length_c   1.000
_cell.angle_alpha   90.00
_cell.angle_beta   90.00
_cell.angle_gamma   90.00
#
_symmetry.space_group_name_H-M   'P 1'
#
loop_
_entity.id
_entity.type
_entity.pdbx_description
1 polymer ?
#
loop_
_entity_poly.entity_id
_entity_poly.type
_entity_poly.pdbx_seq_one_letter_code
_entity_poly.pdbx_strand_id
1 'polypeptide(L)'
;MTHLLRIIVLLSLALFAVRALPADDHDLARQALQQGQVLPLRSVIDKVEREYQGQVVKIEFERDDGRYIYEIRLLQKDGRIAKLKLDAVDGRVLKIKRKEGR
;
A
#
# COMPACT_ATOMS: atom_id res chain seq x y z
N MET A 1 33.73 25.99 50.69
CA MET A 1 33.30 25.48 52.00
C MET A 1 31.90 24.90 51.83
N THR A 2 31.75 23.60 52.13
CA THR A 2 30.50 22.86 52.43
C THR A 2 29.40 22.68 51.36
N HIS A 3 29.51 21.54 50.64
CA HIS A 3 28.55 20.41 50.57
C HIS A 3 27.03 20.60 50.30
N LEU A 4 26.59 19.98 49.19
CA LEU A 4 25.58 18.89 49.10
C LEU A 4 24.07 19.21 49.08
N LEU A 5 23.31 18.32 48.39
CA LEU A 5 21.86 18.22 48.13
C LEU A 5 21.33 19.09 46.97
N ARG A 6 20.72 18.55 45.90
CA ARG A 6 19.70 17.49 45.89
C ARG A 6 19.80 16.57 44.67
N ILE A 7 19.67 15.30 45.01
CA ILE A 7 19.51 14.09 44.21
C ILE A 7 18.09 14.07 43.58
N ILE A 8 18.03 13.71 42.30
CA ILE A 8 16.95 13.01 41.59
C ILE A 8 15.60 13.75 41.44
N VAL A 9 15.35 14.24 40.23
CA VAL A 9 14.10 13.91 39.54
C VAL A 9 14.50 13.21 38.26
N LEU A 10 14.19 11.92 38.20
CA LEU A 10 14.49 11.01 37.11
C LEU A 10 14.03 11.61 35.77
N LEU A 11 15.02 11.93 34.94
CA LEU A 11 14.89 12.09 33.50
C LEU A 11 14.64 10.70 32.88
N SER A 12 13.55 10.04 33.28
CA SER A 12 13.07 8.82 32.65
C SER A 12 11.91 9.19 31.75
N LEU A 13 12.17 10.07 30.77
CA LEU A 13 11.42 10.06 29.53
C LEU A 13 11.91 8.83 28.76
N ALA A 14 11.52 7.64 29.25
CA ALA A 14 11.49 6.43 28.45
C ALA A 14 10.40 6.69 27.42
N LEU A 15 10.76 7.47 26.40
CA LEU A 15 9.95 7.76 25.25
C LEU A 15 9.70 6.38 24.64
N PHE A 16 8.50 5.88 24.89
CA PHE A 16 7.96 4.68 24.30
C PHE A 16 8.21 4.78 22.79
N ALA A 17 9.27 4.12 22.32
CA ALA A 17 9.38 3.75 20.93
C ALA A 17 8.35 2.65 20.74
N VAL A 18 7.07 3.05 20.65
CA VAL A 18 6.02 2.21 20.09
C VAL A 18 6.49 1.96 18.67
N ARG A 19 7.18 0.83 18.46
CA ARG A 19 7.42 0.33 17.11
C ARG A 19 6.03 0.11 16.55
N ALA A 20 5.59 1.02 15.68
CA ALA A 20 4.40 0.81 14.89
C ALA A 20 4.58 -0.56 14.22
N LEU A 21 3.80 -1.54 14.66
CA LEU A 21 3.74 -2.81 13.97
C LEU A 21 3.37 -2.49 12.53
N PRO A 22 4.04 -3.09 11.53
CA PRO A 22 3.64 -2.90 10.14
C PRO A 22 2.16 -3.27 10.06
N ALA A 23 1.33 -2.27 9.69
CA ALA A 23 -0.09 -2.52 9.49
C ALA A 23 -0.22 -3.59 8.41
N ASP A 24 -1.12 -4.56 8.63
CA ASP A 24 -1.47 -5.54 7.61
C ASP A 24 -1.90 -4.78 6.33
N ASP A 25 -1.41 -5.19 5.16
CA ASP A 25 -1.71 -4.52 3.88
C ASP A 25 -3.22 -4.37 3.65
N HIS A 26 -4.02 -5.33 4.14
CA HIS A 26 -5.48 -5.27 4.08
C HIS A 26 -6.06 -4.19 5.01
N ASP A 27 -5.49 -4.03 6.20
CA ASP A 27 -5.91 -2.97 7.13
C ASP A 27 -5.52 -1.60 6.59
N LEU A 28 -4.32 -1.48 6.02
CA LEU A 28 -3.87 -0.26 5.37
C LEU A 28 -4.78 0.11 4.19
N ALA A 29 -5.11 -0.85 3.32
CA ALA A 29 -6.01 -0.63 2.19
C ALA A 29 -7.40 -0.15 2.65
N ARG A 30 -7.96 -0.80 3.69
CA ARG A 30 -9.25 -0.42 4.28
C ARG A 30 -9.22 1.00 4.84
N GLN A 31 -8.18 1.34 5.60
CA GLN A 31 -8.04 2.67 6.20
C GLN A 31 -7.90 3.75 5.13
N ALA A 32 -7.03 3.54 4.13
CA ALA A 32 -6.83 4.50 3.05
C ALA A 32 -8.13 4.76 2.27
N LEU A 33 -8.92 3.70 2.02
CA LEU A 33 -10.23 3.82 1.37
C LEU A 33 -11.24 4.59 2.25
N GLN A 34 -11.33 4.25 3.54
CA GLN A 34 -12.23 4.93 4.48
C GLN A 34 -11.89 6.41 4.64
N GLN A 35 -10.61 6.77 4.52
CA GLN A 35 -10.13 8.16 4.54
C GLN A 35 -10.26 8.87 3.18
N GLY A 36 -10.78 8.20 2.15
CA GLY A 36 -10.95 8.78 0.81
C GLY A 36 -9.64 9.06 0.08
N GLN A 37 -8.53 8.44 0.50
CA GLN A 37 -7.20 8.66 -0.08
C GLN A 37 -6.97 7.86 -1.36
N VAL A 38 -7.72 6.78 -1.57
CA VAL A 38 -7.56 5.87 -2.72
C VAL A 38 -8.91 5.55 -3.36
N LEU A 39 -8.86 5.16 -4.63
CA LEU A 39 -10.03 4.73 -5.38
C LEU A 39 -10.62 3.44 -4.82
N PRO A 40 -11.96 3.26 -4.86
CA PRO A 40 -12.58 1.98 -4.53
C PRO A 40 -12.08 0.86 -5.44
N LEU A 41 -11.80 -0.31 -4.87
CA LEU A 41 -11.27 -1.47 -5.60
C LEU A 41 -12.11 -1.84 -6.83
N ARG A 42 -13.44 -1.76 -6.70
CA ARG A 42 -14.38 -2.06 -7.80
C ARG A 42 -14.19 -1.11 -8.98
N SER A 43 -14.02 0.19 -8.72
CA SER A 43 -13.78 1.19 -9.75
C SER A 43 -12.47 0.93 -10.50
N VAL A 44 -11.44 0.46 -9.78
CA VAL A 44 -10.15 0.11 -10.38
C VAL A 44 -10.27 -1.15 -11.24
N ILE A 45 -10.99 -2.18 -10.79
CA ILE A 45 -11.28 -3.39 -11.58
C ILE A 45 -12.01 -3.03 -12.87
N ASP A 46 -13.14 -2.32 -12.76
CA ASP A 46 -13.99 -1.97 -13.90
C ASP A 46 -13.21 -1.15 -14.95
N LYS A 47 -12.34 -0.24 -14.50
CA LYS A 47 -11.45 0.54 -15.37
C LYS A 47 -10.46 -0.38 -16.09
N VAL A 48 -9.76 -1.22 -15.35
CA VAL A 48 -8.66 -2.03 -15.88
C VAL A 48 -9.16 -3.10 -16.85
N GLU A 49 -10.25 -3.80 -16.52
CA GLU A 49 -10.81 -4.82 -17.42
C GLU A 49 -11.30 -4.20 -18.73
N ARG A 50 -11.91 -3.01 -18.66
CA ARG A 50 -12.36 -2.25 -19.84
C ARG A 50 -11.19 -1.77 -20.70
N GLU A 51 -10.18 -1.17 -20.09
CA GLU A 51 -9.07 -0.53 -20.80
C GLU A 51 -8.09 -1.55 -21.41
N TYR A 52 -7.83 -2.66 -20.70
CA TYR A 52 -6.80 -3.64 -21.07
C TYR A 52 -7.38 -4.96 -21.62
N GLN A 53 -8.71 -5.08 -21.72
CA GLN A 53 -9.41 -6.21 -22.32
C GLN A 53 -8.97 -7.57 -21.76
N GLY A 54 -9.11 -7.75 -20.45
CA GLY A 54 -8.77 -8.98 -19.75
C GLY A 54 -9.58 -9.14 -18.47
N GLN A 55 -9.30 -10.21 -17.73
CA GLN A 55 -9.95 -10.51 -16.45
C GLN A 55 -8.96 -10.31 -15.31
N VAL A 56 -9.34 -9.56 -14.28
CA VAL A 56 -8.50 -9.40 -13.10
C VAL A 56 -8.53 -10.69 -12.28
N VAL A 57 -7.35 -11.28 -12.05
CA VAL A 57 -7.20 -12.55 -11.31
C VAL A 57 -6.55 -12.37 -9.94
N LYS A 58 -5.83 -11.27 -9.73
CA LYS A 58 -5.25 -10.91 -8.43
C LYS A 58 -5.10 -9.40 -8.32
N ILE A 59 -5.33 -8.88 -7.12
CA ILE A 59 -4.97 -7.52 -6.73
C ILE A 59 -4.21 -7.59 -5.42
N GLU A 60 -3.12 -6.84 -5.35
CA GLU A 60 -2.36 -6.57 -4.14
C GLU A 60 -2.36 -5.05 -3.91
N PHE A 61 -2.37 -4.63 -2.66
CA PHE A 61 -2.27 -3.23 -2.26
C PHE A 61 -0.98 -3.06 -1.47
N GLU A 62 -0.15 -2.11 -1.88
CA GLU A 62 1.13 -1.85 -1.23
C GLU A 62 1.31 -0.33 -1.02
N ARG A 63 2.15 0.03 -0.06
CA ARG A 63 2.65 1.39 0.07
C ARG A 63 4.16 1.39 -0.12
N ASP A 64 4.60 2.00 -1.21
CA ASP A 64 6.00 2.06 -1.62
C ASP A 64 6.41 3.53 -1.81
N ASP A 65 7.53 3.94 -1.21
CA ASP A 65 8.01 5.33 -1.20
C ASP A 65 6.92 6.37 -0.89
N GLY A 66 6.04 6.05 0.08
CA GLY A 66 4.95 6.91 0.52
C GLY A 66 3.72 6.94 -0.40
N ARG A 67 3.75 6.27 -1.55
CA ARG A 67 2.64 6.17 -2.51
C ARG A 67 1.84 4.89 -2.31
N TYR A 68 0.51 4.99 -2.39
CA TYR A 68 -0.37 3.83 -2.45
C TYR A 68 -0.43 3.27 -3.87
N ILE A 69 -0.24 1.96 -4.01
CA ILE A 69 -0.16 1.29 -5.31
C ILE A 69 -1.12 0.10 -5.32
N TYR A 70 -1.91 0.01 -6.40
CA TYR A 70 -2.58 -1.23 -6.78
C TYR A 70 -1.70 -2.02 -7.75
N GLU A 71 -1.31 -3.23 -7.36
CA GLU A 71 -0.70 -4.19 -8.25
C GLU A 71 -1.75 -5.18 -8.73
N ILE A 72 -1.99 -5.22 -10.04
CA ILE A 72 -3.05 -6.01 -10.66
C ILE A 72 -2.44 -7.05 -11.59
N ARG A 73 -2.86 -8.31 -11.43
CA ARG A 73 -2.60 -9.37 -12.39
C ARG A 73 -3.84 -9.56 -13.26
N LEU A 74 -3.66 -9.35 -14.56
CA LEU A 74 -4.69 -9.41 -15.58
C LEU A 74 -4.45 -10.59 -16.51
N LEU A 75 -5.41 -11.50 -16.59
CA LEU A 75 -5.44 -12.59 -17.56
C LEU A 75 -5.96 -12.08 -18.89
N GLN A 76 -5.14 -12.19 -19.93
CA GLN A 76 -5.49 -11.82 -21.29
C GLN A 76 -6.12 -13.01 -22.04
N LYS A 77 -6.83 -12.73 -23.13
CA LYS A 77 -7.52 -13.75 -23.95
C LYS A 77 -6.58 -14.82 -24.53
N ASP A 78 -5.29 -14.48 -24.70
CA ASP A 78 -4.25 -15.40 -25.17
C ASP A 78 -3.63 -16.25 -24.05
N GLY A 79 -4.18 -16.19 -22.84
CA GLY A 79 -3.72 -16.96 -21.67
C GLY A 79 -2.54 -16.33 -20.92
N ARG A 80 -1.98 -15.20 -21.38
CA ARG A 80 -0.85 -14.54 -20.71
C ARG A 80 -1.31 -13.66 -19.55
N ILE A 81 -0.41 -13.46 -18.58
CA ILE A 81 -0.63 -12.55 -17.45
C ILE A 81 0.11 -11.24 -17.66
N ALA A 82 -0.61 -10.13 -17.69
CA ALA A 82 -0.05 -8.81 -17.54
C ALA A 82 -0.07 -8.39 -16.05
N LYS A 83 1.03 -7.82 -15.57
CA LYS A 83 1.15 -7.18 -14.26
C LYS A 83 1.12 -5.67 -14.46
N LEU A 84 0.11 -5.02 -13.91
CA LEU A 84 -0.10 -3.58 -13.95
C LEU A 84 0.17 -3.03 -12.55
N LYS A 85 0.96 -1.95 -12.44
CA LYS A 85 1.05 -1.15 -11.21
C LYS A 85 0.36 0.18 -11.45
N LEU A 86 -0.62 0.52 -10.63
CA LEU A 86 -1.41 1.74 -10.73
C LEU A 86 -1.21 2.57 -9.47
N ASP A 87 -1.16 3.89 -9.62
CA ASP A 87 -1.32 4.81 -8.50
C ASP A 87 -2.74 4.66 -7.95
N ALA A 88 -2.88 4.37 -6.66
CA ALA A 88 -4.18 4.07 -6.07
C ALA A 88 -5.04 5.33 -5.87
N VAL A 89 -4.46 6.54 -5.92
CA VAL A 89 -5.17 7.80 -5.72
C VAL A 89 -5.99 8.19 -6.95
N ASP A 90 -5.40 8.05 -8.15
CA ASP A 90 -6.01 8.50 -9.42
C ASP A 90 -6.18 7.37 -10.46
N GLY A 91 -5.68 6.17 -10.16
CA GLY A 91 -5.73 5.01 -11.05
C GLY A 91 -4.80 5.12 -12.26
N ARG A 92 -3.84 6.04 -12.26
CA ARG A 92 -2.86 6.19 -13.34
C ARG A 92 -1.93 4.99 -13.39
N VAL A 93 -1.70 4.43 -14.58
CA VAL A 93 -0.77 3.31 -14.74
C VAL A 93 0.67 3.81 -14.61
N LEU A 94 1.38 3.28 -13.62
CA LEU A 94 2.78 3.55 -13.34
C LEU A 94 3.69 2.58 -14.09
N LYS A 95 3.26 1.33 -14.25
CA LYS A 95 4.07 0.29 -14.91
C LYS A 95 3.22 -0.83 -15.48
N ILE A 96 3.65 -1.36 -16.62
CA ILE A 96 3.12 -2.58 -17.22
C ILE A 96 4.27 -3.56 -17.44
N LYS A 97 4.11 -4.80 -17.00
CA LYS A 97 5.03 -5.92 -17.30
C LYS A 97 4.22 -7.11 -17.80
N ARG A 98 4.57 -7.66 -18.96
CA ARG A 98 3.99 -8.92 -19.44
C ARG A 98 4.83 -10.07 -18.89
N LYS A 99 4.20 -11.04 -18.22
CA LYS A 99 4.84 -12.32 -17.89
C LYS A 99 4.36 -13.35 -18.90
N GLU A 100 5.29 -14.09 -19.49
CA GLU A 100 4.96 -15.28 -20.27
C GLU A 100 4.36 -16.32 -19.32
N GLY A 101 3.23 -16.93 -19.74
CA GLY A 101 2.70 -18.11 -19.08
C GLY A 101 3.72 -19.24 -19.25
N ARG A 102 4.14 -19.86 -18.15
CA ARG A 102 4.88 -21.12 -18.17
C ARG A 102 3.90 -22.26 -18.03
#